data_AF-A0A7J9Y8D2-F1
#
_entry.id   AF-A0A7J9Y8D2-F1
#
_cell.length_a   1.000
_cell.length_b   1.000
_cell.length_c   1.000
_cell.angle_alpha   90.00
_cell.angle_beta   90.00
_cell.angle_gamma   90.00
#
_symmetry.space_group_name_H-M   'P 1'
#
loop_
_entity.id
_entity.type
_entity.pdbx_description
1 polymer ?
#
loop_
_entity_poly.entity_id
_entity_poly.type
_entity_poly.pdbx_seq_one_letter_code
_entity_poly.pdbx_strand_id
1 'polypeptide(L)'
;TLSDGPRETDSVTGEPVGEDLGRVLDRDLQRLVNALWQAGAEAVSIDGQRLSSVSTIRAAGQAILVDFTPVADPYRVRAIGPPTMRRAFVTSRAAEQFRWLQNKYQMGFDVSGQQDLALRAAADPQLRHAKPSKPDQSPASPSPTGGG
;
A
#
# COMPACT_ATOMS: atom_id res chain seq x y z
N THR A 1 1.61 -10.20 0.92
CA THR A 1 0.96 -10.23 2.24
C THR A 1 1.98 -9.98 3.32
N LEU A 2 1.62 -9.24 4.36
CA LEU A 2 2.43 -9.04 5.55
C LEU A 2 1.60 -9.49 6.76
N SER A 3 2.17 -10.21 7.71
CA SER A 3 1.46 -10.60 8.93
C SER A 3 2.34 -10.53 10.17
N ASP A 4 1.67 -10.44 11.32
CA ASP A 4 2.27 -10.56 12.63
C ASP A 4 2.99 -11.92 12.77
N GLY A 5 4.02 -11.94 13.60
CA GLY A 5 4.63 -13.16 14.11
C GLY A 5 3.75 -13.80 15.20
N PRO A 6 4.09 -15.01 15.65
CA PRO A 6 3.39 -15.67 16.73
C PRO A 6 3.51 -14.85 18.03
N ARG A 7 2.37 -14.65 18.68
CA ARG A 7 2.33 -14.09 20.04
C ARG A 7 2.45 -15.22 21.04
N GLU A 8 3.38 -15.08 21.98
CA GLU A 8 3.41 -15.92 23.17
C GLU A 8 2.40 -15.36 24.18
N THR A 9 1.50 -16.21 24.66
CA THR A 9 0.48 -15.83 25.65
C THR A 9 0.55 -16.77 26.83
N ASP A 10 0.37 -16.25 28.04
CA ASP A 10 0.32 -17.02 29.26
C ASP A 10 -0.89 -17.96 29.20
N SER A 11 -0.64 -19.25 29.39
CA SER A 11 -1.69 -20.28 29.28
C SER A 11 -2.81 -20.18 30.31
N VAL A 12 -2.58 -19.47 31.42
CA VAL A 12 -3.52 -19.29 32.52
C VAL A 12 -4.28 -17.98 32.39
N THR A 13 -3.60 -16.89 32.05
CA THR A 13 -4.22 -15.54 32.00
C THR A 13 -4.67 -15.14 30.59
N GLY A 14 -4.11 -15.74 29.54
CA GLY A 14 -4.31 -15.34 28.14
C GLY A 14 -3.58 -14.05 27.76
N GLU A 15 -2.84 -13.45 28.69
CA GLU A 15 -2.11 -12.20 28.46
C GLU A 15 -0.82 -12.45 27.67
N PRO A 16 -0.37 -11.49 26.84
CA PRO A 16 0.90 -11.59 26.13
C PRO A 16 2.09 -11.73 27.09
N VAL A 17 3.01 -12.64 26.79
CA VAL A 17 4.26 -12.83 27.53
C VAL A 17 5.41 -12.24 26.72
N GLY A 18 6.18 -11.34 27.32
CA GLY A 18 7.32 -10.68 26.66
C GLY A 18 6.94 -9.49 25.77
N GLU A 19 7.93 -8.95 25.05
CA GLU A 19 7.71 -7.85 24.10
C GLU A 19 7.12 -8.39 22.79
N ASP A 20 6.05 -7.75 22.28
CA ASP A 20 5.40 -8.10 21.00
C ASP A 20 6.23 -7.61 19.79
N LEU A 21 7.47 -8.11 19.69
CA LEU A 21 8.46 -7.72 18.69
C LEU A 21 8.13 -8.23 17.27
N GLY A 22 7.22 -9.20 17.16
CA GLY A 22 6.70 -9.73 15.90
C GLY A 22 5.47 -9.00 15.38
N ARG A 23 5.00 -7.95 16.06
CA ARG A 23 3.81 -7.21 15.62
C ARG A 23 4.13 -6.22 14.50
N VAL A 24 3.32 -6.24 13.44
CA VAL A 24 3.34 -5.24 12.38
C VAL A 24 2.90 -3.88 12.95
N LEU A 25 3.67 -2.85 12.64
CA LEU A 25 3.37 -1.47 13.04
C LEU A 25 2.95 -0.63 11.83
N ASP A 26 2.29 0.49 12.10
CA ASP A 26 1.90 1.46 11.06
C ASP A 26 3.11 1.94 10.25
N ARG A 27 4.25 2.19 10.90
CA ARG A 27 5.52 2.53 10.25
C ARG A 27 6.04 1.45 9.30
N ASP A 28 5.73 0.19 9.54
CA ASP A 28 6.14 -0.92 8.67
C ASP A 28 5.30 -0.90 7.39
N LEU A 29 3.98 -0.71 7.52
CA LEU A 29 3.12 -0.50 6.36
C LEU A 29 3.51 0.74 5.56
N GLN A 30 3.83 1.87 6.22
CA GLN A 30 4.33 3.07 5.55
C GLN A 30 5.63 2.77 4.77
N ARG A 31 6.58 2.05 5.37
CA ARG A 31 7.85 1.71 4.75
C ARG A 31 7.66 0.78 3.55
N LEU A 32 6.76 -0.19 3.65
CA LEU A 32 6.40 -1.10 2.57
C LEU A 32 5.74 -0.35 1.40
N VAL A 33 4.76 0.50 1.68
CA VAL A 33 4.08 1.33 0.67
C VAL A 33 5.06 2.25 -0.04
N ASN A 34 5.94 2.93 0.71
CA ASN A 34 6.95 3.81 0.13
C ASN A 34 7.93 3.04 -0.78
N ALA A 35 8.31 1.82 -0.40
CA ALA A 35 9.14 0.97 -1.24
C ALA A 35 8.43 0.53 -2.54
N LEU A 36 7.11 0.29 -2.50
CA LEU A 36 6.32 0.01 -3.70
C LEU A 36 6.27 1.24 -4.62
N TRP A 37 6.07 2.43 -4.08
CA TRP A 37 6.13 3.67 -4.86
C TRP A 37 7.50 3.89 -5.49
N GLN A 38 8.58 3.68 -4.73
CA GLN A 38 9.95 3.74 -5.23
C GLN A 38 10.22 2.70 -6.33
N ALA A 39 9.59 1.52 -6.25
CA ALA A 39 9.68 0.48 -7.26
C ALA A 39 8.86 0.77 -8.54
N GLY A 40 8.08 1.86 -8.56
CA GLY A 40 7.30 2.29 -9.71
C GLY A 40 5.81 1.96 -9.64
N ALA A 41 5.25 1.69 -8.46
CA ALA A 41 3.81 1.53 -8.33
C ALA A 41 3.04 2.77 -8.81
N GLU A 42 1.93 2.55 -9.50
CA GLU A 42 0.97 3.56 -9.95
C GLU A 42 -0.30 3.55 -9.10
N ALA A 43 -0.57 2.41 -8.46
CA ALA A 43 -1.64 2.24 -7.50
C ALA A 43 -1.19 1.31 -6.38
N VAL A 44 -1.54 1.64 -5.13
CA VAL A 44 -1.34 0.78 -3.96
C VAL A 44 -2.60 0.77 -3.11
N SER A 45 -2.94 -0.38 -2.55
CA SER A 45 -3.99 -0.50 -1.54
C SER A 45 -3.54 -1.36 -0.36
N ILE A 46 -4.09 -1.08 0.82
CA ILE A 46 -3.95 -1.91 2.02
C ILE A 46 -5.37 -2.38 2.39
N ASP A 47 -5.59 -3.70 2.40
CA ASP A 47 -6.90 -4.31 2.71
C ASP A 47 -8.06 -3.74 1.87
N GLY A 48 -7.75 -3.33 0.63
CA GLY A 48 -8.72 -2.75 -0.29
C GLY A 48 -8.97 -1.25 -0.13
N GLN A 49 -8.35 -0.59 0.86
CA GLN A 49 -8.28 0.87 0.94
C GLN A 49 -7.23 1.38 -0.04
N ARG A 50 -7.69 2.08 -1.09
CA ARG A 50 -6.82 2.64 -2.13
C ARG A 50 -6.10 3.87 -1.58
N LEU A 51 -4.77 3.84 -1.63
CA LEU A 51 -3.95 4.95 -1.19
C LEU A 51 -3.85 6.04 -2.29
N SER A 52 -3.84 7.28 -1.83
CA SER A 52 -3.63 8.50 -2.60
C SER A 52 -2.46 9.31 -2.01
N SER A 53 -2.14 10.46 -2.61
CA SER A 53 -1.13 11.39 -2.11
C SER A 53 -1.47 11.99 -0.74
N VAL A 54 -2.75 11.95 -0.34
CA VAL A 54 -3.23 12.48 0.95
C VAL A 54 -3.65 11.38 1.93
N SER A 55 -3.44 10.11 1.56
CA SER A 55 -3.80 9.00 2.43
C SER A 55 -2.91 8.93 3.67
N THR A 56 -3.50 8.49 4.77
CA THR A 56 -2.86 8.39 6.08
C THR A 56 -2.73 6.93 6.49
N ILE A 57 -1.60 6.58 7.10
CA ILE A 57 -1.37 5.27 7.75
C ILE A 57 -0.87 5.58 9.15
N ARG A 58 -1.66 5.26 10.19
CA ARG A 58 -1.31 5.64 11.57
C ARG A 58 -1.78 4.62 12.60
N ALA A 59 -1.07 4.54 13.72
CA ALA A 59 -1.53 3.82 14.89
C ALA A 59 -2.75 4.51 15.56
N ALA A 60 -3.65 3.69 16.10
CA ALA A 60 -4.75 4.09 16.97
C ALA A 60 -4.93 3.04 18.06
N GLY A 61 -4.30 3.27 19.23
CA GLY A 61 -4.17 2.23 20.26
C GLY A 61 -3.43 1.01 19.72
N GLN A 62 -4.09 -0.15 19.74
CA GLN A 62 -3.58 -1.40 19.16
C GLN A 62 -4.05 -1.65 17.72
N ALA A 63 -4.74 -0.70 17.08
CA ALA A 63 -5.14 -0.81 15.67
C ALA A 63 -4.23 0.01 14.77
N ILE A 64 -4.15 -0.36 13.49
CA ILE A 64 -3.62 0.50 12.44
C ILE A 64 -4.81 1.02 11.63
N LEU A 65 -4.82 2.32 11.35
CA LEU A 65 -5.82 2.97 10.51
C LEU A 65 -5.22 3.37 9.17
N VAL A 66 -5.95 3.10 8.10
CA VAL A 66 -5.74 3.63 6.75
C VAL A 66 -6.94 4.50 6.40
N ASP A 67 -6.73 5.81 6.27
CA ASP A 67 -7.81 6.79 6.02
C ASP A 67 -9.02 6.60 6.96
N PHE A 68 -8.72 6.53 8.27
CA PHE A 68 -9.67 6.31 9.35
C PHE A 68 -10.35 4.92 9.36
N THR A 69 -10.04 4.05 8.40
CA THR A 69 -10.54 2.67 8.37
C THR A 69 -9.53 1.75 9.07
N PRO A 70 -9.96 0.95 10.06
CA PRO A 70 -9.07 -0.03 10.68
C PRO A 70 -8.69 -1.12 9.68
N VAL A 71 -7.41 -1.50 9.70
CA VAL A 71 -6.83 -2.62 8.95
C VAL A 71 -6.30 -3.66 9.92
N ALA A 72 -6.34 -4.93 9.53
CA ALA A 72 -6.10 -6.04 10.45
C ALA A 72 -5.19 -7.11 9.83
N ASP A 73 -4.49 -7.81 10.72
CA ASP A 73 -3.68 -8.96 10.35
C ASP A 73 -4.53 -10.10 9.74
N PRO A 74 -4.10 -10.74 8.63
CA PRO A 74 -2.93 -10.44 7.80
C PRO A 74 -3.19 -9.29 6.80
N TYR A 75 -2.24 -8.36 6.74
CA TYR A 75 -2.29 -7.16 5.89
C TYR A 75 -2.04 -7.49 4.41
N ARG A 76 -3.03 -7.19 3.56
CA ARG A 76 -2.98 -7.41 2.12
C ARG A 76 -2.63 -6.12 1.41
N VAL A 77 -1.33 -5.90 1.23
CA VAL A 77 -0.82 -4.81 0.39
C VAL A 77 -0.79 -5.26 -1.07
N ARG A 78 -1.51 -4.54 -1.92
CA ARG A 78 -1.62 -4.82 -3.37
C ARG A 78 -1.16 -3.60 -4.16
N ALA A 79 -0.41 -3.82 -5.22
CA ALA A 79 0.09 -2.75 -6.07
C ALA A 79 -0.06 -3.06 -7.57
N ILE A 80 -0.30 -2.01 -8.36
CA ILE A 80 -0.32 -2.05 -9.83
C ILE A 80 0.79 -1.15 -10.35
N GLY A 81 1.48 -1.57 -11.42
CA GLY A 81 2.41 -0.77 -12.19
C GLY A 81 3.25 -1.64 -13.12
N PRO A 82 4.46 -1.20 -13.54
CA PRO A 82 5.18 -1.82 -14.63
C PRO A 82 5.68 -3.24 -14.29
N PRO A 83 5.95 -4.07 -15.31
CA PRO A 83 6.42 -5.45 -15.12
C PRO A 83 7.77 -5.54 -14.40
N THR A 84 8.57 -4.47 -14.43
CA THR A 84 9.84 -4.36 -13.71
C THR A 84 9.69 -4.10 -12.21
N MET A 85 8.53 -3.61 -11.76
CA MET A 85 8.30 -3.19 -10.37
C MET A 85 8.50 -4.33 -9.39
N ARG A 86 7.97 -5.53 -9.69
CA ARG A 86 8.10 -6.68 -8.77
C ARG A 86 9.57 -6.95 -8.47
N ARG A 87 10.42 -6.95 -9.50
CA ARG A 87 11.87 -7.16 -9.35
C ARG A 87 12.49 -6.04 -8.53
N ALA A 88 12.19 -4.78 -8.84
CA ALA A 88 12.70 -3.63 -8.12
C ALA A 88 12.32 -3.65 -6.63
N PHE A 89 11.08 -4.03 -6.31
CA PHE A 89 10.60 -4.14 -4.93
C PHE A 89 11.30 -5.27 -4.17
N VAL A 90 11.41 -6.48 -4.73
CA VAL A 90 12.02 -7.60 -4.00
C VAL A 90 13.52 -7.39 -3.75
N THR A 91 14.22 -6.60 -4.57
CA THR A 91 15.63 -6.22 -4.34
C THR A 91 15.78 -4.95 -3.51
N SER A 92 14.69 -4.39 -2.98
CA SER A 92 14.76 -3.17 -2.17
C SER A 92 15.23 -3.45 -0.74
N ARG A 93 15.82 -2.44 -0.10
CA ARG A 93 16.18 -2.48 1.32
C ARG A 93 14.97 -2.79 2.24
N ALA A 94 13.78 -2.36 1.85
CA ALA A 94 12.57 -2.68 2.60
C ALA A 94 12.26 -4.18 2.55
N ALA A 95 12.32 -4.80 1.37
CA ALA A 95 12.11 -6.24 1.24
C ALA A 95 13.20 -7.06 1.97
N GLU A 96 14.45 -6.60 1.97
CA GLU A 96 15.53 -7.20 2.76
C GLU A 96 15.22 -7.12 4.27
N GLN A 97 14.79 -5.95 4.75
CA GLN A 97 14.41 -5.75 6.14
C GLN A 97 13.25 -6.68 6.54
N PHE A 98 12.20 -6.79 5.72
CA PHE A 98 11.06 -7.66 6.02
C PHE A 98 11.43 -9.15 6.03
N ARG A 99 12.33 -9.60 5.14
CA ARG A 99 12.86 -10.97 5.20
C ARG A 99 13.66 -11.22 6.48
N TRP A 100 14.44 -10.24 6.93
CA TRP A 100 15.15 -10.35 8.21
C TRP A 100 14.17 -10.42 9.39
N LEU A 101 13.12 -9.59 9.39
CA LEU A 101 12.06 -9.62 10.40
C LEU A 101 11.30 -10.95 10.39
N GLN A 102 10.99 -11.48 9.21
CA GLN A 102 10.41 -12.82 9.05
C GLN A 102 11.30 -13.90 9.66
N ASN A 103 12.61 -13.87 9.41
CA ASN A 103 13.52 -14.87 9.97
C ASN A 103 13.70 -14.72 11.50
N LYS A 104 13.72 -13.48 12.00
CA LYS A 104 14.01 -13.20 13.41
C LYS A 104 12.78 -13.34 14.31
N TYR A 105 11.64 -12.85 13.86
CA TYR A 105 10.40 -12.74 14.63
C TYR A 105 9.25 -13.57 14.06
N GLN A 106 9.53 -14.41 13.05
CA GLN A 106 8.55 -15.30 12.43
C GLN A 106 7.32 -14.56 11.86
N MET A 107 7.49 -13.28 11.52
CA MET A 107 6.49 -12.48 10.81
C MET A 107 6.22 -13.06 9.42
N GLY A 108 4.99 -12.98 8.95
CA GLY A 108 4.67 -13.40 7.58
C GLY A 108 5.06 -12.32 6.58
N PHE A 109 5.84 -12.67 5.56
CA PHE A 109 6.10 -11.80 4.42
C PHE A 109 6.11 -12.62 3.12
N ASP A 110 5.11 -12.39 2.28
CA ASP A 110 4.97 -13.04 0.98
C ASP A 110 4.77 -12.02 -0.14
N VAL A 111 5.42 -12.25 -1.27
CA VAL A 111 5.32 -11.40 -2.46
C VAL A 111 4.99 -12.26 -3.67
N SER A 112 3.75 -12.13 -4.13
CA SER A 112 3.23 -12.82 -5.31
C SER A 112 2.83 -11.84 -6.41
N GLY A 113 2.97 -12.28 -7.67
CA GLY A 113 2.53 -11.52 -8.84
C GLY A 113 1.12 -11.96 -9.27
N GLN A 114 0.34 -11.03 -9.79
CA GLN A 114 -0.97 -11.27 -10.41
C GLN A 114 -0.98 -10.66 -11.81
N GLN A 115 -1.64 -11.29 -12.76
CA GLN A 115 -1.74 -10.78 -14.14
C GLN A 115 -2.83 -9.71 -14.25
N ASP A 116 -3.99 -9.98 -13.65
CA ASP A 116 -5.11 -9.05 -13.61
C ASP A 116 -5.43 -8.68 -12.16
N LEU A 117 -5.31 -7.39 -11.86
CA LEU A 117 -5.60 -6.87 -10.53
C LEU A 117 -6.39 -5.57 -10.66
N ALA A 118 -7.60 -5.57 -10.10
CA ALA A 118 -8.43 -4.38 -9.98
C ALA A 118 -8.35 -3.82 -8.55
N LEU A 119 -8.06 -2.52 -8.44
CA LEU A 119 -8.14 -1.77 -7.18
C LEU A 119 -9.29 -0.78 -7.26
N ARG A 120 -9.94 -0.51 -6.12
CA ARG A 120 -10.94 0.56 -6.03
C ARG A 120 -10.32 1.91 -6.39
N ALA A 121 -11.18 2.83 -6.85
CA ALA A 121 -10.80 4.23 -6.99
C ALA A 121 -10.37 4.80 -5.63
N ALA A 122 -9.41 5.72 -5.65
CA ALA A 122 -9.05 6.48 -4.46
C ALA A 122 -10.20 7.44 -4.12
N ALA A 123 -10.33 7.81 -2.85
CA ALA A 123 -11.28 8.86 -2.47
C ALA A 123 -10.86 10.19 -3.07
N ASP A 124 -11.82 10.91 -3.69
CA ASP A 124 -11.54 12.23 -4.24
C ASP A 124 -11.36 13.27 -3.13
N PRO A 125 -10.34 14.14 -3.24
CA PRO A 125 -10.22 15.26 -2.33
C PRO A 125 -11.40 16.22 -2.52
N GLN A 126 -12.09 16.54 -1.43
CA GLN A 126 -13.17 17.54 -1.44
C GLN A 126 -12.59 18.95 -1.60
N LEU A 127 -12.68 19.50 -2.81
CA LEU A 127 -12.20 20.85 -3.12
C LEU A 127 -13.23 21.90 -2.69
N ARG A 128 -12.83 22.82 -1.79
CA ARG A 128 -13.68 23.94 -1.37
C ARG A 128 -13.41 25.24 -2.14
N HIS A 129 -12.17 25.43 -2.57
CA HIS A 129 -11.71 26.68 -3.18
C HIS A 129 -11.24 26.51 -4.63
N ALA A 130 -10.53 25.41 -4.92
CA ALA A 130 -10.03 25.13 -6.26
C ALA A 130 -11.18 24.77 -7.22
N LYS A 131 -11.10 25.26 -8.45
CA LYS A 131 -11.98 24.89 -9.57
C LYS A 131 -11.09 24.48 -10.75
N PRO A 132 -11.50 23.47 -11.56
CA PRO A 132 -10.78 23.16 -12.79
C PRO A 132 -10.65 24.42 -13.66
N SER A 133 -9.46 24.65 -14.23
CA SER A 133 -9.35 25.59 -15.33
C SER A 133 -10.25 25.09 -16.47
N LYS A 134 -10.87 26.01 -17.22
CA LYS A 134 -11.62 25.63 -18.42
C LYS A 134 -10.70 24.78 -19.31
N PRO A 135 -11.17 23.63 -19.84
CA PRO A 135 -10.37 22.87 -20.79
C PRO A 135 -10.03 23.80 -21.95
N ASP A 136 -8.75 23.80 -22.33
CA ASP A 136 -8.24 24.62 -23.40
C ASP A 136 -8.97 24.23 -24.70
N GLN A 137 -9.69 25.18 -25.29
CA GLN A 137 -10.24 25.00 -26.63
C GLN A 137 -9.06 25.12 -27.62
N SER A 138 -8.16 24.13 -27.62
CA SER A 138 -7.22 23.98 -28.71
C SER A 138 -8.05 23.80 -29.99
N PRO A 139 -7.89 24.68 -31.00
CA PRO A 139 -8.71 24.62 -32.20
C PRO A 139 -8.49 23.26 -32.88
N ALA A 140 -9.58 22.58 -33.18
CA ALA A 140 -9.56 21.35 -33.98
C ALA A 140 -8.72 21.58 -35.23
N SER A 141 -7.74 20.70 -35.48
CA SER A 141 -6.96 20.71 -36.71
C SER A 141 -7.92 20.64 -37.90
N PRO A 142 -7.80 21.51 -38.92
CA PRO A 142 -8.66 21.41 -40.09
C PRO A 142 -8.37 20.08 -40.80
N SER A 143 -9.42 19.28 -41.00
CA SER A 143 -9.35 18.07 -41.83
C SER A 143 -8.91 18.44 -43.25
N PRO A 144 -8.04 17.66 -43.91
CA PRO A 144 -7.68 17.93 -45.30
C PRO A 144 -8.89 17.62 -46.19
N THR A 145 -9.47 18.66 -46.77
CA THR A 145 -10.43 18.52 -47.86
C THR A 145 -9.68 17.94 -49.07
N GLY A 146 -10.00 16.71 -49.43
CA GLY A 146 -9.51 16.07 -50.65
C GLY A 146 -9.97 16.83 -51.90
N GLY A 147 -9.01 17.30 -52.69
CA GLY A 147 -9.24 17.81 -54.05
C GLY A 147 -9.25 16.67 -55.06
N GLY A 148 -10.21 16.72 -55.99
CA GLY A 148 -10.31 15.82 -57.14
C GLY A 148 -9.47 16.25 -58.34
#